data_AF-A0AAQ0TNJ1-F1
#
_entry.id   AF-A0AAQ0TNJ1-F1
#
_cell.length_a   1.000
_cell.length_b   1.000
_cell.length_c   1.000
_cell.angle_alpha   90.00
_cell.angle_beta   90.00
_cell.angle_gamma   90.00
#
_symmetry.space_group_name_H-M   'P 1'
#
loop_
_entity.id
_entity.type
_entity.pdbx_description
1 polymer ?
#
loop_
_entity_poly.entity_id
_entity_poly.type
_entity_poly.pdbx_seq_one_letter_code
_entity_poly.pdbx_strand_id
1 'polypeptide(L)'
;MIYNEAEALCMLGGNETKVRSLLEEAVRPYQPGYSCTLSGDALLEEVKLYKRFDLWGEGRHYFDQKRWNVDMVRKSWSEGGNWHPTLAGSGSTGGSYSRTGKNNWCICIPNKETDYNKLINYNKLINYNIEPENWTKDSPQQ
;
A
#
# COMPACT_ATOMS: atom_id res chain seq x y z
N MET A 1 -16.26 1.03 4.39
CA MET A 1 -16.00 0.58 5.78
C MET A 1 -15.61 -0.91 5.80
N ILE A 2 -16.34 -1.77 5.06
CA ILE A 2 -16.18 -3.23 5.00
C ILE A 2 -14.73 -3.73 4.87
N TYR A 3 -13.96 -3.28 3.86
CA TYR A 3 -12.58 -3.81 3.68
C TYR A 3 -11.62 -3.49 4.81
N ASN A 4 -11.77 -2.34 5.48
CA ASN A 4 -10.93 -2.01 6.62
C ASN A 4 -11.25 -2.92 7.82
N GLU A 5 -12.53 -3.24 8.03
CA GLU A 5 -12.96 -4.19 9.06
C GLU A 5 -12.46 -5.61 8.75
N ALA A 6 -12.70 -6.09 7.53
CA ALA A 6 -12.26 -7.41 7.08
C ALA A 6 -10.74 -7.59 7.22
N GLU A 7 -9.96 -6.58 6.82
CA GLU A 7 -8.51 -6.60 6.94
C GLU A 7 -8.05 -6.62 8.41
N ALA A 8 -8.64 -5.78 9.26
CA ALA A 8 -8.30 -5.75 10.69
C ALA A 8 -8.60 -7.08 11.38
N LEU A 9 -9.75 -7.70 11.07
CA LEU A 9 -10.14 -9.00 11.60
C LEU A 9 -9.20 -10.13 11.14
N CYS A 10 -8.71 -10.09 9.89
CA CYS A 10 -7.65 -11.01 9.43
C CYS A 10 -6.37 -10.84 10.26
N MET A 11 -5.91 -9.61 10.46
CA MET A 11 -4.66 -9.31 11.17
C MET A 11 -4.72 -9.64 12.67
N LEU A 12 -5.90 -9.50 13.30
CA LEU A 12 -6.11 -9.90 14.69
C LEU A 12 -6.18 -11.42 14.87
N GLY A 13 -6.59 -12.15 13.82
CA GLY A 13 -6.83 -13.59 13.87
C GLY A 13 -8.16 -13.99 14.52
N GLY A 14 -8.53 -15.27 14.36
CA GLY A 14 -9.69 -15.87 15.02
C GLY A 14 -11.08 -15.47 14.49
N ASN A 15 -11.17 -14.60 13.48
CA ASN A 15 -12.43 -14.02 13.00
C ASN A 15 -12.73 -14.30 11.51
N GLU A 16 -12.13 -15.34 10.94
CA GLU A 16 -12.20 -15.60 9.50
C GLU A 16 -13.63 -15.78 8.96
N THR A 17 -14.54 -16.38 9.73
CA THR A 17 -15.94 -16.53 9.31
C THR A 17 -16.59 -15.17 9.07
N LYS A 18 -16.33 -14.18 9.93
CA LYS A 18 -16.83 -12.82 9.77
C LYS A 18 -16.18 -12.13 8.56
N VAL A 19 -14.87 -12.31 8.37
CA VAL A 19 -14.15 -11.79 7.19
C VAL A 19 -14.75 -12.33 5.89
N ARG A 20 -15.01 -13.64 5.80
CA ARG A 20 -15.64 -14.26 4.63
C ARG A 20 -17.01 -13.67 4.35
N SER A 21 -17.85 -13.50 5.37
CA SER A 21 -19.17 -12.85 5.21
C SER A 21 -19.05 -11.40 4.73
N LEU A 22 -18.09 -10.63 5.24
CA LEU A 22 -17.85 -9.25 4.81
C LEU A 22 -17.38 -9.18 3.35
N LEU A 23 -16.51 -10.09 2.92
CA LEU A 23 -16.10 -10.20 1.52
C LEU A 23 -17.27 -10.57 0.61
N GLU A 24 -18.09 -11.52 1.02
CA GLU A 24 -19.28 -11.91 0.26
C GLU A 24 -20.29 -10.75 0.14
N GLU A 25 -20.50 -9.98 1.20
CA GLU A 25 -21.32 -8.78 1.19
C GLU A 25 -20.79 -7.72 0.21
N ALA A 26 -19.48 -7.48 0.21
CA ALA A 26 -18.88 -6.48 -0.66
C ALA A 26 -18.86 -6.88 -2.14
N VAL A 27 -18.65 -8.16 -2.44
CA VAL A 27 -18.38 -8.62 -3.82
C VAL A 27 -19.64 -9.06 -4.56
N ARG A 28 -20.63 -9.67 -3.87
CA ARG A 28 -21.84 -10.20 -4.51
C ARG A 28 -22.65 -9.17 -5.33
N PRO A 29 -22.72 -7.87 -4.97
CA PRO A 29 -23.36 -6.86 -5.81
C PRO A 29 -22.78 -6.77 -7.22
N TYR A 30 -21.49 -7.09 -7.40
CA TYR A 30 -20.77 -6.99 -8.67
C TYR A 30 -20.50 -8.36 -9.32
N GLN A 31 -20.39 -9.42 -8.53
CA GLN A 31 -20.23 -10.79 -8.98
C GLN A 31 -21.27 -11.71 -8.30
N PRO A 32 -22.46 -11.83 -8.90
CA PRO A 32 -23.51 -12.71 -8.39
C PRO A 32 -23.02 -14.15 -8.30
N GLY A 33 -23.03 -14.73 -7.09
CA GLY A 33 -22.55 -16.10 -6.83
C GLY A 33 -21.17 -16.19 -6.20
N TYR A 34 -20.49 -15.07 -5.93
CA TYR A 34 -19.24 -15.11 -5.18
C TYR A 34 -19.44 -15.69 -3.76
N SER A 35 -18.54 -16.60 -3.39
CA SER A 35 -18.42 -17.19 -2.06
C SER A 35 -16.94 -17.37 -1.73
N CYS A 36 -16.57 -17.21 -0.47
CA CYS A 36 -15.18 -17.29 -0.03
C CYS A 36 -15.00 -18.45 0.95
N THR A 37 -14.10 -19.39 0.65
CA THR A 37 -13.74 -20.52 1.53
C THR A 37 -12.30 -20.45 2.02
N LEU A 38 -11.58 -19.38 1.68
CA LEU A 38 -10.18 -19.17 2.02
C LEU A 38 -10.00 -18.94 3.54
N SER A 39 -8.79 -19.20 4.01
CA SER A 39 -8.34 -19.02 5.40
C SER A 39 -6.88 -18.55 5.45
N GLY A 40 -6.43 -18.12 6.64
CA GLY A 40 -5.07 -17.67 6.89
C GLY A 40 -4.60 -16.58 5.92
N ASP A 41 -3.36 -16.69 5.47
CA ASP A 41 -2.75 -15.72 4.55
C ASP A 41 -3.51 -15.62 3.22
N ALA A 42 -4.08 -16.72 2.73
CA ALA A 42 -4.85 -16.71 1.48
C ALA A 42 -6.12 -15.86 1.62
N LEU A 43 -6.78 -15.88 2.77
CA LEU A 43 -7.92 -15.02 3.05
C LEU A 43 -7.51 -13.54 3.10
N LEU A 44 -6.37 -13.24 3.72
CA LEU A 44 -5.84 -11.87 3.74
C LEU A 44 -5.49 -11.38 2.33
N GLU A 45 -4.85 -12.19 1.49
CA GLU A 45 -4.55 -11.82 0.11
C GLU A 45 -5.82 -11.58 -0.72
N GLU A 46 -6.89 -12.35 -0.49
CA GLU A 46 -8.20 -12.12 -1.11
C GLU A 46 -8.82 -10.78 -0.67
N VAL A 47 -8.72 -10.43 0.62
CA VAL A 47 -9.13 -9.11 1.12
C VAL A 47 -8.35 -7.99 0.44
N LYS A 48 -7.02 -8.13 0.34
CA LYS A 48 -6.17 -7.15 -0.35
C LYS A 48 -6.54 -7.03 -1.82
N LEU A 49 -6.86 -8.14 -2.49
CA LEU A 49 -7.25 -8.17 -3.89
C LEU A 49 -8.55 -7.39 -4.13
N TYR A 50 -9.62 -7.72 -3.43
CA TYR A 50 -10.91 -7.04 -3.63
C TYR A 50 -10.89 -5.58 -3.20
N LYS A 51 -10.15 -5.24 -2.13
CA LYS A 51 -9.92 -3.85 -1.75
C LYS A 51 -9.29 -3.03 -2.89
N ARG A 52 -8.38 -3.62 -3.68
CA ARG A 52 -7.76 -2.96 -4.85
C ARG A 52 -8.70 -2.79 -6.01
N PHE A 53 -9.60 -3.75 -6.24
CA PHE A 53 -10.59 -3.66 -7.31
C PHE A 53 -11.65 -2.61 -7.02
N ASP A 54 -12.23 -2.66 -5.83
CA ASP A 54 -13.39 -1.82 -5.50
C ASP A 54 -13.00 -0.36 -5.26
N LEU A 55 -11.83 -0.11 -4.67
CA LEU A 55 -11.33 1.24 -4.38
C LEU A 55 -10.35 1.75 -5.45
N TRP A 56 -10.45 1.22 -6.67
CA TRP A 56 -9.60 1.64 -7.77
C TRP A 56 -9.87 3.12 -8.10
N GLY A 57 -8.79 3.90 -8.23
CA GLY A 57 -8.89 5.34 -8.52
C GLY A 57 -9.16 6.23 -7.31
N GLU A 58 -9.44 5.67 -6.12
CA GLU A 58 -9.74 6.46 -4.92
C GLU A 58 -8.51 6.84 -4.07
N GLY A 59 -7.29 6.61 -4.59
CA GLY A 59 -6.04 7.01 -3.93
C GLY A 59 -5.65 6.16 -2.71
N ARG A 60 -6.32 5.03 -2.46
CA ARG A 60 -6.07 4.17 -1.27
C ARG A 60 -4.87 3.23 -1.42
N HIS A 61 -4.62 2.77 -2.64
CA HIS A 61 -3.68 1.70 -2.90
C HIS A 61 -2.24 2.00 -2.47
N TYR A 62 -1.80 3.26 -2.61
CA TYR A 62 -0.46 3.69 -2.20
C TYR A 62 -0.23 3.49 -0.70
N PHE A 63 -1.18 3.95 0.12
CA PHE A 63 -1.09 3.85 1.58
C PHE A 63 -1.21 2.40 2.08
N ASP A 64 -2.07 1.61 1.42
CA ASP A 64 -2.23 0.19 1.77
C ASP A 64 -0.95 -0.60 1.52
N GLN A 65 -0.30 -0.44 0.36
CA GLN A 65 0.96 -1.12 0.08
C GLN A 65 2.08 -0.71 1.05
N LYS A 66 2.18 0.58 1.37
CA LYS A 66 3.15 1.10 2.34
C LYS A 66 2.96 0.43 3.70
N ARG A 67 1.72 0.37 4.20
CA ARG A 67 1.38 -0.21 5.50
C ARG A 67 1.53 -1.73 5.53
N TRP A 68 1.26 -2.41 4.42
CA TRP A 68 1.51 -3.85 4.29
C TRP A 68 2.99 -4.20 4.10
N ASN A 69 3.86 -3.19 3.94
CA ASN A 69 5.29 -3.37 3.68
C ASN A 69 5.54 -4.31 2.49
N VAL A 70 4.88 -4.03 1.37
CA VAL A 70 4.99 -4.76 0.10
C VAL A 70 5.48 -3.86 -1.03
N ASP A 71 6.13 -4.46 -2.03
CA ASP A 71 6.63 -3.71 -3.19
C ASP A 71 5.48 -3.16 -4.05
N MET A 72 5.64 -1.94 -4.54
CA MET A 72 4.82 -1.40 -5.63
C MET A 72 5.40 -1.85 -6.96
N VAL A 73 4.66 -2.69 -7.68
CA VAL A 73 5.07 -3.21 -8.98
C VAL A 73 4.17 -2.66 -10.08
N ARG A 74 4.76 -1.94 -11.04
CA ARG A 74 4.12 -1.46 -12.26
C ARG A 74 4.61 -2.29 -13.43
N LYS A 75 3.75 -3.16 -13.95
CA LYS A 75 4.06 -4.01 -15.08
C LYS A 75 3.96 -3.24 -16.40
N SER A 76 4.98 -3.36 -17.23
CA SER A 76 4.98 -2.88 -18.62
C SER A 76 4.09 -3.75 -19.51
N TRP A 77 3.86 -3.35 -20.76
CA TRP A 77 3.10 -4.14 -21.73
C TRP A 77 3.69 -5.53 -21.98
N SER A 78 5.02 -5.63 -22.00
CA SER A 78 5.72 -6.92 -22.20
C SER A 78 5.50 -7.92 -21.06
N GLU A 79 5.10 -7.43 -19.88
CA GLU A 79 4.81 -8.22 -18.69
C GLU A 79 3.30 -8.42 -18.47
N GLY A 80 2.48 -8.06 -19.47
CA GLY A 80 1.02 -8.12 -19.40
C GLY A 80 0.39 -7.00 -18.57
N GLY A 81 1.11 -5.90 -18.32
CA GLY A 81 0.58 -4.71 -17.66
C GLY A 81 0.18 -3.60 -18.62
N ASN A 82 -0.19 -2.44 -18.07
CA ASN A 82 -0.65 -1.28 -18.84
C ASN A 82 0.26 -0.04 -18.70
N TRP A 83 1.41 -0.16 -18.03
CA TRP A 83 2.33 0.96 -17.87
C TRP A 83 3.24 1.13 -19.08
N HIS A 84 3.44 2.39 -19.49
CA HIS A 84 4.48 2.72 -20.46
C HIS A 84 5.83 2.23 -19.93
N PRO A 85 6.67 1.54 -20.73
CA PRO A 85 7.92 0.94 -20.24
C PRO A 85 8.84 1.91 -19.47
N THR A 86 8.93 3.16 -19.90
CA THR A 86 9.72 4.22 -19.23
C THR A 86 9.23 4.55 -17.81
N LEU A 87 7.96 4.27 -17.49
CA LEU A 87 7.34 4.54 -16.19
C LEU A 87 7.19 3.26 -15.33
N ALA A 88 7.38 2.08 -15.92
CA ALA A 88 7.22 0.80 -15.24
C ALA A 88 8.38 0.47 -14.29
N GLY A 89 9.56 1.04 -14.54
CA GLY A 89 10.75 0.86 -13.70
C GLY A 89 10.69 1.55 -12.33
N SER A 90 11.79 1.46 -11.60
CA SER A 90 12.05 2.26 -10.38
C SER A 90 12.92 3.48 -10.71
N GLY A 91 13.02 4.42 -9.77
CA GLY A 91 13.84 5.63 -9.91
C GLY A 91 13.02 6.92 -10.01
N SER A 92 13.66 8.03 -10.39
CA SER A 92 13.09 9.39 -10.37
C SER A 92 11.86 9.59 -11.26
N THR A 93 11.69 8.75 -12.28
CA THR A 93 10.53 8.76 -13.19
C THR A 93 9.72 7.47 -13.14
N GLY A 94 10.14 6.52 -12.30
CA GLY A 94 9.56 5.19 -12.22
C GLY A 94 8.40 5.12 -11.22
N GLY A 95 7.35 4.39 -11.56
CA GLY A 95 6.20 4.14 -10.70
C GLY A 95 6.32 2.89 -9.83
N SER A 96 7.40 2.11 -9.97
CA SER A 96 7.67 0.93 -9.12
C SER A 96 8.58 1.30 -7.95
N TYR A 97 8.19 0.88 -6.75
CA TYR A 97 8.87 1.20 -5.50
C TYR A 97 9.11 -0.06 -4.69
N SER A 98 10.36 -0.30 -4.30
CA SER A 98 10.63 -1.34 -3.31
C SER A 98 10.08 -0.93 -1.95
N ARG A 99 9.60 -1.88 -1.17
CA ARG A 99 9.17 -1.69 0.23
C ARG A 99 10.27 -1.13 1.13
N THR A 100 11.54 -1.42 0.82
CA THR A 100 12.71 -0.84 1.50
C THR A 100 13.20 0.46 0.86
N GLY A 101 12.51 0.93 -0.18
CA GLY A 101 12.86 2.14 -0.93
C GLY A 101 12.53 3.40 -0.14
N LYS A 102 13.55 3.99 0.51
CA LYS A 102 13.49 5.19 1.35
C LYS A 102 12.55 6.31 0.85
N ASN A 103 13.04 7.20 -0.02
CA ASN A 103 12.29 8.37 -0.52
C ASN A 103 11.22 8.06 -1.57
N ASN A 104 10.84 6.79 -1.73
CA ASN A 104 9.83 6.34 -2.68
C ASN A 104 8.44 6.13 -2.03
N TRP A 105 8.36 6.31 -0.70
CA TRP A 105 7.11 6.23 0.08
C TRP A 105 6.73 7.54 0.78
N CYS A 106 7.40 8.64 0.45
CA CYS A 106 7.14 9.98 1.00
C CYS A 106 7.07 11.02 -0.13
N ILE A 107 6.03 11.84 -0.12
CA ILE A 107 5.91 12.98 -1.05
C ILE A 107 6.87 14.08 -0.58
N CYS A 108 7.50 14.77 -1.54
CA CYS A 108 8.41 15.87 -1.23
C CYS A 108 7.65 17.06 -0.61
N ILE A 109 8.32 17.77 0.30
CA ILE A 109 7.84 19.05 0.79
C ILE A 109 7.99 20.08 -0.35
N PRO A 110 6.94 20.85 -0.70
CA PRO A 110 7.05 21.86 -1.74
C PRO A 110 8.14 22.88 -1.43
N ASN A 111 8.92 23.27 -2.46
CA ASN A 111 10.01 24.24 -2.27
C ASN A 111 9.54 25.56 -1.64
N LYS A 112 8.30 25.98 -1.91
CA LYS A 112 7.73 27.17 -1.27
C LYS A 112 7.76 27.10 0.27
N GLU A 113 7.58 25.93 0.86
CA GLU A 113 7.68 25.80 2.33
C GLU A 113 9.12 25.98 2.81
N THR A 114 10.11 25.44 2.08
CA THR A 114 11.52 25.53 2.46
C THR A 114 12.17 26.87 2.12
N ASP A 115 11.69 27.55 1.08
CA ASP A 115 12.26 28.82 0.60
C ASP A 115 11.93 29.98 1.57
N TYR A 116 10.76 29.94 2.20
CA TYR A 116 10.29 31.00 3.10
C TYR A 116 10.41 30.65 4.59
N ASN A 117 10.40 29.36 4.96
CA ASN A 117 10.54 28.94 6.36
C ASN A 117 11.96 28.47 6.68
N LYS A 118 12.79 29.37 7.23
CA LYS A 118 14.18 29.08 7.64
C LYS A 118 14.30 28.05 8.78
N LEU A 119 13.20 27.70 9.45
CA LEU A 119 13.18 26.62 10.46
C LEU A 119 13.16 25.24 9.79
N ILE A 120 12.71 25.15 8.54
CA ILE A 120 12.68 23.92 7.77
C ILE A 120 14.06 23.67 7.15
N ASN A 121 14.81 22.72 7.69
CA ASN A 121 16.11 22.34 7.17
C ASN A 121 15.98 21.16 6.20
N TYR A 122 15.96 21.45 4.90
CA TYR A 122 15.86 20.46 3.81
C TYR A 122 16.93 19.35 3.91
N ASN A 123 18.16 19.72 4.28
CA ASN A 123 19.27 18.76 4.45
C ASN A 123 19.07 17.82 5.64
N LYS A 124 18.25 18.18 6.63
CA LYS A 124 17.82 17.30 7.72
C LYS A 124 16.57 16.47 7.39
N LEU A 125 15.79 16.85 6.39
CA LEU A 125 14.55 16.15 6.04
C LEU A 125 14.78 15.03 5.02
N ILE A 126 15.78 15.19 4.15
CA ILE A 126 16.02 14.27 3.03
C ILE A 126 17.12 13.26 3.35
N ASN A 127 18.11 13.66 4.15
CA ASN A 127 19.21 12.78 4.56
C ASN A 127 18.87 11.90 5.78
N TYR A 128 17.72 12.11 6.44
CA TYR A 128 17.31 11.34 7.63
C TYR A 128 16.15 10.35 7.40
N ASN A 129 15.75 10.10 6.16
CA ASN A 129 15.05 8.85 5.80
C ASN A 129 16.02 7.63 5.78
N ILE A 130 17.06 7.69 6.61
CA ILE A 130 17.90 6.57 6.99
C ILE A 130 17.32 6.14 8.33
N GLU A 131 16.57 5.04 8.35
CA GLU A 131 16.30 4.35 9.62
C GLU A 131 17.66 4.16 10.30
N PRO A 132 17.87 4.68 11.53
CA PRO A 132 19.15 4.51 12.21
C PRO A 132 19.46 3.01 12.31
N GLU A 133 20.74 2.62 12.27
CA GLU A 133 21.17 1.22 12.14
C GLU A 133 20.60 0.26 13.20
N ASN A 134 20.02 0.80 14.27
CA ASN A 134 19.37 0.10 15.39
C ASN A 134 17.83 0.12 15.35
N TRP A 135 17.21 0.50 14.24
CA TRP A 135 15.76 0.51 14.09
C TRP A 135 15.22 -0.93 14.09
N THR A 136 14.24 -1.20 14.94
CA THR A 136 13.59 -2.50 15.07
C THR A 136 12.09 -2.33 14.89
N LYS A 137 11.36 -3.43 14.62
CA LYS A 137 9.90 -3.43 14.43
C LYS A 137 9.08 -2.75 15.55
N ASP A 138 9.69 -2.58 16.73
CA ASP A 138 9.09 -1.99 17.93
C ASP A 138 9.46 -0.50 18.11
N SER A 139 10.22 0.08 17.18
CA SER A 139 10.56 1.50 17.20
C SER A 139 9.35 2.37 16.83
N PRO A 140 9.23 3.60 17.36
CA PRO A 140 8.06 4.45 17.14
C PRO A 140 7.83 4.65 15.65
N GLN A 141 6.68 4.19 15.18
CA GLN A 141 6.20 4.47 13.83
C GLN A 141 5.81 5.96 13.81
N GLN A 142 6.38 6.73 12.87
CA GLN A 142 5.91 8.09 12.62
C GLN A 142 4.50 8.09 12.04
#